data_AF-A0A1G3F404-F1
#
_entry.id   AF-A0A1G3F404-F1
#
_cell.length_a   1.000
_cell.length_b   1.000
_cell.length_c   1.000
_cell.angle_alpha   90.00
_cell.angle_beta   90.00
_cell.angle_gamma   90.00
#
_symmetry.space_group_name_H-M   'P 1'
#
loop_
_entity.id
_entity.type
_entity.pdbx_description
1 polymer ?
#
loop_
_entity_poly.entity_id
_entity_poly.type
_entity_poly.pdbx_seq_one_letter_code
_entity_poly.pdbx_strand_id
1 'polypeptide(L)'
;MNAPSVVDHERLRPRDVKTLLLSALGGALEFYDFVVFVFFAIPLSHLFFPPDTAPWLAQLQVFGIFAAGYRARPLGGIVMAHYGDKLGRKRMFTLSVFLMAVPTLAIGLLPVYAQIGMLAPLLLLLLRVVQGIAVGGEVPGAWVFVAEHVPPKRIGFACASLTSGLTVGILIGSLVAAAINSRMSPAEVLDYGWRLPFLAGGAFGFLAVWLRRWLSETPVFEAMHARKELASGLPLRRVFERHLPGVLLSMLVTWMLTAAIVVLILMTPSLVQSAFHVVPSLAFLGNSVASFALALGCLFYGWLADRIGYARALLAGAIGLLACGY
;
A
#
# COMPACT_ATOMS: atom_id res chain seq x y z
N MET A 1 6.99 38.51 24.14
CA MET A 1 6.77 37.07 24.42
C MET A 1 7.24 36.32 23.19
N ASN A 2 8.45 35.76 23.22
CA ASN A 2 9.12 35.20 22.05
C ASN A 2 8.40 33.91 21.61
N ALA A 3 7.96 33.88 20.34
CA ALA A 3 7.50 32.67 19.70
C ALA A 3 8.63 31.62 19.74
N PRO A 4 8.33 30.34 20.06
CA PRO A 4 9.36 29.31 20.05
C PRO A 4 9.92 29.20 18.63
N SER A 5 11.24 29.41 18.52
CA SER A 5 12.00 29.30 17.28
C SER A 5 11.74 27.94 16.63
N VAL A 6 11.20 27.94 15.41
CA VAL A 6 11.17 26.77 14.53
C VAL A 6 12.63 26.36 14.34
N VAL A 7 13.01 25.25 14.96
CA VAL A 7 14.40 24.80 14.96
C VAL A 7 14.74 24.32 13.54
N ASP A 8 15.54 25.11 12.84
CA ASP A 8 15.97 24.85 11.46
C ASP A 8 17.00 23.72 11.47
N HIS A 9 16.53 22.49 11.34
CA HIS A 9 17.38 21.31 11.29
C HIS A 9 17.67 20.94 9.83
N GLU A 10 18.78 21.43 9.28
CA GLU A 10 19.22 21.14 7.90
C GLU A 10 19.50 19.64 7.62
N ARG A 11 19.59 18.78 8.66
CA ARG A 11 19.96 17.36 8.57
C ARG A 11 18.96 16.45 9.30
N LEU A 12 18.61 15.33 8.65
CA LEU A 12 17.84 14.25 9.26
C LEU A 12 18.64 13.63 10.41
N ARG A 13 18.05 13.54 11.61
CA ARG A 13 18.72 12.87 12.73
C ARG A 13 18.53 11.35 12.62
N PRO A 14 19.40 10.54 13.25
CA PRO A 14 19.23 9.08 13.28
C PRO A 14 17.87 8.63 13.83
N ARG A 15 17.27 9.41 14.75
CA ARG A 15 15.92 9.17 15.28
C ARG A 15 14.82 9.37 14.24
N ASP A 16 14.98 10.35 13.35
CA ASP A 16 14.01 10.65 12.29
C ASP A 16 14.08 9.54 11.21
N VAL A 17 15.30 9.08 10.86
CA VAL A 17 15.52 7.94 9.95
C VAL A 17 14.93 6.64 10.49
N LYS A 18 15.12 6.34 11.78
CA LYS A 18 14.50 5.18 12.43
C LYS A 18 12.98 5.24 12.35
N THR A 19 12.40 6.42 12.56
CA THR A 19 10.96 6.62 12.52
C THR A 19 10.40 6.47 11.10
N LEU A 20 11.12 7.00 10.10
CA LEU A 20 10.83 6.81 8.67
C LEU A 20 10.81 5.32 8.29
N LEU A 21 11.85 4.56 8.66
CA LEU A 21 11.93 3.13 8.38
C LEU A 21 10.79 2.35 9.04
N LEU A 22 10.52 2.61 10.33
CA LEU A 22 9.42 1.96 11.05
C LEU A 22 8.04 2.31 10.47
N SER A 23 7.90 3.51 9.90
CA SER A 23 6.66 3.94 9.23
C SER A 23 6.50 3.28 7.86
N ALA A 24 7.60 3.13 7.12
CA ALA A 24 7.64 2.48 5.81
C ALA A 24 7.31 0.98 5.88
N LEU A 25 7.62 0.28 6.98
CA LEU A 25 7.34 -1.16 7.12
C LEU A 25 5.84 -1.50 6.99
N GLY A 26 4.96 -0.66 7.53
CA GLY A 26 3.51 -0.87 7.41
C GLY A 26 3.01 -0.67 5.97
N GLY A 27 3.50 0.37 5.29
CA GLY A 27 3.23 0.57 3.87
C GLY A 27 3.84 -0.52 2.98
N ALA A 28 5.03 -1.03 3.32
CA ALA A 28 5.64 -2.15 2.60
C ALA A 28 4.81 -3.43 2.76
N LEU A 29 4.30 -3.71 3.96
CA LEU A 29 3.36 -4.82 4.19
C LEU A 29 2.12 -4.66 3.32
N GLU A 30 1.51 -3.46 3.29
CA GLU A 30 0.33 -3.16 2.45
C GLU A 30 0.58 -3.56 1.01
N PHE A 31 1.60 -2.99 0.39
CA PHE A 31 1.87 -3.23 -1.02
C PHE A 31 2.30 -4.66 -1.30
N TYR A 32 2.95 -5.33 -0.34
CA TYR A 32 3.21 -6.76 -0.42
C TYR A 32 1.91 -7.58 -0.52
N ASP A 33 1.00 -7.47 0.45
CA ASP A 33 -0.25 -8.24 0.47
C ASP A 33 -1.12 -7.96 -0.76
N PHE A 34 -1.16 -6.69 -1.13
CA PHE A 34 -1.90 -6.19 -2.27
C PHE A 34 -1.46 -6.83 -3.58
N VAL A 35 -0.15 -6.87 -3.80
CA VAL A 35 0.46 -7.43 -5.01
C VAL A 35 0.38 -8.95 -5.03
N VAL A 36 0.62 -9.60 -3.89
CA VAL A 36 0.47 -11.05 -3.75
C VAL A 36 -0.93 -11.50 -4.14
N PHE A 37 -1.97 -10.79 -3.72
CA PHE A 37 -3.35 -11.15 -4.11
C PHE A 37 -3.56 -11.13 -5.62
N VAL A 38 -3.04 -10.12 -6.31
CA VAL A 38 -3.17 -10.01 -7.76
C VAL A 38 -2.34 -11.06 -8.47
N PHE A 39 -1.12 -11.33 -8.00
CA PHE A 39 -0.24 -12.33 -8.61
C PHE A 39 -0.76 -13.75 -8.49
N PHE A 40 -1.47 -14.04 -7.41
CA PHE A 40 -2.12 -15.32 -7.19
C PHE A 40 -3.61 -15.31 -7.60
N ALA A 41 -4.06 -14.30 -8.35
CA ALA A 41 -5.46 -14.20 -8.76
C ALA A 41 -5.95 -15.40 -9.59
N ILE A 42 -5.08 -15.96 -10.45
CA ILE A 42 -5.39 -17.17 -11.23
C ILE A 42 -5.57 -18.39 -10.31
N PRO A 43 -4.60 -18.76 -9.44
CA PRO A 43 -4.83 -19.81 -8.44
C PRO A 43 -6.09 -19.58 -7.59
N LEU A 44 -6.30 -18.35 -7.10
CA LEU A 44 -7.45 -18.02 -6.27
C LEU A 44 -8.78 -18.19 -7.02
N SER A 45 -8.83 -17.88 -8.33
CA SER A 45 -10.05 -18.07 -9.13
C SER A 45 -10.45 -19.54 -9.24
N HIS A 46 -9.48 -20.45 -9.32
CA HIS A 46 -9.71 -21.89 -9.34
C HIS A 46 -10.10 -22.47 -7.97
N LEU A 47 -9.59 -21.88 -6.88
CA LEU A 47 -9.72 -22.46 -5.54
C LEU A 47 -10.93 -21.92 -4.76
N PHE A 48 -11.32 -20.68 -4.97
CA PHE A 48 -12.35 -20.01 -4.18
C PHE A 48 -13.72 -19.94 -4.84
N PHE A 49 -13.84 -20.35 -6.10
CA PHE A 49 -15.10 -20.29 -6.84
C PHE A 49 -15.54 -21.68 -7.32
N PRO A 50 -16.83 -21.86 -7.64
CA PRO A 50 -17.33 -23.15 -8.13
C PRO A 50 -16.56 -23.60 -9.39
N PRO A 51 -16.21 -24.90 -9.52
CA PRO A 51 -15.42 -25.42 -10.64
C PRO A 51 -16.12 -25.25 -12.00
N ASP A 52 -17.45 -25.15 -12.00
CA ASP A 52 -18.27 -24.97 -13.22
C ASP A 52 -18.33 -23.50 -13.68
N THR A 53 -17.67 -22.58 -12.97
CA THR A 53 -17.64 -21.16 -13.33
C THR A 53 -16.73 -20.94 -14.53
N ALA A 54 -17.22 -20.22 -15.55
CA ALA A 54 -16.39 -19.86 -16.70
C ALA A 54 -15.10 -19.13 -16.24
N PRO A 55 -13.90 -19.45 -16.78
CA PRO A 55 -12.63 -18.92 -16.27
C PRO A 55 -12.57 -17.39 -16.18
N TRP A 56 -13.10 -16.70 -17.19
CA TRP A 56 -13.16 -15.23 -17.21
C TRP A 56 -14.02 -14.67 -16.07
N LEU A 57 -15.10 -15.36 -15.71
CA LEU A 57 -16.03 -14.94 -14.66
C LEU A 57 -15.42 -15.18 -13.28
N ALA A 58 -14.76 -16.33 -13.06
CA ALA A 58 -14.06 -16.61 -11.81
C ALA A 58 -12.94 -15.57 -11.57
N GLN A 59 -12.17 -15.24 -12.61
CA GLN A 59 -11.14 -14.20 -12.53
C GLN A 59 -11.76 -12.82 -12.27
N LEU A 60 -12.87 -12.47 -12.93
CA LEU A 60 -13.61 -11.24 -12.68
C LEU A 60 -14.11 -11.17 -11.22
N GLN A 61 -14.54 -12.29 -10.63
CA GLN A 61 -14.97 -12.34 -9.24
C GLN A 61 -13.80 -12.13 -8.26
N VAL A 62 -12.62 -12.69 -8.52
CA VAL A 62 -11.39 -12.39 -7.73
C VAL A 62 -11.09 -10.89 -7.78
N PHE A 63 -11.09 -10.28 -8.97
CA PHE A 63 -10.89 -8.84 -9.10
C PHE A 63 -12.05 -8.01 -8.51
N GLY A 64 -13.26 -8.56 -8.47
CA GLY A 64 -14.41 -7.97 -7.78
C GLY A 64 -14.18 -7.91 -6.26
N ILE A 65 -13.68 -9.00 -5.67
CA ILE A 65 -13.27 -9.04 -4.26
C ILE A 65 -12.16 -8.03 -3.98
N PHE A 66 -11.18 -7.96 -4.87
CA PHE A 66 -10.10 -6.97 -4.79
C PHE A 66 -10.62 -5.52 -4.84
N ALA A 67 -11.54 -5.23 -5.77
CA ALA A 67 -12.17 -3.93 -5.92
C ALA A 67 -13.03 -3.56 -4.69
N ALA A 68 -13.68 -4.54 -4.06
CA ALA A 68 -14.43 -4.33 -2.82
C ALA A 68 -13.50 -3.87 -1.67
N GLY A 69 -12.31 -4.44 -1.55
CA GLY A 69 -11.27 -3.97 -0.62
C GLY A 69 -10.88 -2.52 -0.89
N TYR A 70 -10.70 -2.14 -2.15
CA TYR A 70 -10.44 -0.74 -2.52
C TYR A 70 -11.57 0.21 -2.16
N ARG A 71 -12.82 -0.21 -2.40
CA ARG A 71 -14.00 0.57 -2.06
C ARG A 71 -14.14 0.78 -0.55
N ALA A 72 -13.56 -0.10 0.26
CA ALA A 72 -13.51 0.05 1.71
C ALA A 72 -12.43 1.03 2.20
N ARG A 73 -11.41 1.35 1.38
CA ARG A 73 -10.31 2.27 1.76
C ARG A 73 -10.78 3.69 2.12
N PRO A 74 -11.68 4.37 1.37
CA PRO A 74 -12.17 5.70 1.78
C PRO A 74 -12.86 5.68 3.14
N LEU A 75 -13.66 4.64 3.42
CA LEU A 75 -14.29 4.46 4.73
C LEU A 75 -13.24 4.30 5.83
N GLY A 76 -12.24 3.46 5.57
CA GLY A 76 -11.06 3.31 6.42
C GLY A 76 -10.34 4.62 6.69
N GLY A 77 -10.06 5.42 5.66
CA GLY A 77 -9.39 6.71 5.79
C GLY A 77 -10.17 7.69 6.67
N ILE A 78 -11.49 7.77 6.51
CA ILE A 78 -12.35 8.62 7.34
C ILE A 78 -12.31 8.19 8.80
N VAL A 79 -12.47 6.90 9.07
CA VAL A 79 -12.49 6.34 10.43
C VAL A 79 -11.12 6.48 11.09
N MET A 80 -10.06 6.04 10.40
CA MET A 80 -8.69 6.06 10.91
C MET A 80 -8.18 7.48 11.14
N ALA A 81 -8.50 8.44 10.26
CA ALA A 81 -8.16 9.85 10.48
C ALA A 81 -8.90 10.43 11.69
N HIS A 82 -10.21 10.19 11.80
CA HIS A 82 -11.01 10.71 12.91
C HIS A 82 -10.51 10.23 14.27
N TYR A 83 -10.27 8.92 14.40
CA TYR A 83 -9.76 8.35 15.64
C TYR A 83 -8.26 8.61 15.81
N GLY A 84 -7.50 8.84 14.73
CA GLY A 84 -6.09 9.25 14.79
C GLY A 84 -5.93 10.61 15.45
N ASP A 85 -6.81 11.55 15.11
CA ASP A 85 -6.81 12.90 15.69
C ASP A 85 -7.33 12.92 17.14
N LYS A 86 -8.15 11.94 17.56
CA LYS A 86 -8.74 11.86 18.90
C LYS A 86 -7.99 10.97 19.90
N LEU A 87 -7.49 9.82 19.45
CA LEU A 87 -6.92 8.76 20.31
C LEU A 87 -5.41 8.63 20.20
N GLY A 88 -4.79 9.29 19.22
CA GLY A 88 -3.35 9.22 18.94
C GLY A 88 -3.04 8.51 17.63
N ARG A 89 -2.16 9.13 16.82
CA ARG A 89 -1.75 8.62 15.52
C ARG A 89 -1.02 7.28 15.67
N LYS A 90 -0.12 7.13 16.65
CA LYS A 90 0.61 5.86 16.89
C LYS A 90 -0.33 4.67 17.13
N ARG A 91 -1.39 4.86 17.92
CA ARG A 91 -2.35 3.79 18.24
C ARG A 91 -3.11 3.36 17.01
N MET A 92 -3.58 4.31 16.21
CA MET A 92 -4.29 4.01 14.96
C MET A 92 -3.38 3.37 13.91
N PHE A 93 -2.12 3.79 13.80
CA PHE A 93 -1.14 3.13 12.94
C PHE A 93 -0.88 1.68 13.34
N THR A 94 -0.81 1.41 14.65
CA THR A 94 -0.61 0.03 15.15
C THR A 94 -1.83 -0.82 14.89
N LEU A 95 -3.03 -0.27 15.10
CA LEU A 95 -4.30 -0.94 14.80
C LEU A 95 -4.42 -1.24 13.29
N SER A 96 -4.03 -0.32 12.42
CA SER A 96 -4.03 -0.52 10.97
C SER A 96 -3.19 -1.73 10.58
N VAL A 97 -1.90 -1.76 10.95
CA VAL A 97 -1.02 -2.88 10.59
C VAL A 97 -1.53 -4.19 11.19
N PHE A 98 -2.10 -4.17 12.39
CA PHE A 98 -2.71 -5.36 12.99
C PHE A 98 -3.95 -5.86 12.22
N LEU A 99 -4.87 -4.96 11.89
CA LEU A 99 -6.06 -5.25 11.06
C LEU A 99 -5.72 -5.59 9.61
N MET A 100 -4.47 -5.39 9.21
CA MET A 100 -3.95 -5.84 7.93
C MET A 100 -3.32 -7.23 8.04
N ALA A 101 -2.44 -7.44 9.02
CA ALA A 101 -1.68 -8.67 9.23
C ALA A 101 -2.57 -9.88 9.59
N VAL A 102 -3.58 -9.66 10.44
CA VAL A 102 -4.49 -10.75 10.87
C VAL A 102 -5.27 -11.31 9.68
N PRO A 103 -5.97 -10.50 8.85
CA PRO A 103 -6.59 -11.02 7.66
C PRO A 103 -5.61 -11.62 6.65
N THR A 104 -4.42 -11.04 6.45
CA THR A 104 -3.41 -11.62 5.55
C THR A 104 -3.06 -13.05 5.97
N LEU A 105 -2.81 -13.28 7.27
CA LEU A 105 -2.55 -14.61 7.80
C LEU A 105 -3.78 -15.53 7.64
N ALA A 106 -4.98 -15.01 7.95
CA ALA A 106 -6.23 -15.76 7.84
C ALA A 106 -6.52 -16.21 6.40
N ILE A 107 -6.20 -15.40 5.39
CA ILE A 107 -6.31 -15.78 3.96
C ILE A 107 -5.43 -17.01 3.67
N GLY A 108 -4.18 -17.01 4.17
CA GLY A 108 -3.28 -18.14 4.00
C GLY A 108 -3.76 -19.44 4.66
N LEU A 109 -4.62 -19.34 5.69
CA LEU A 109 -5.22 -20.47 6.40
C LEU A 109 -6.65 -20.80 5.92
N LEU A 110 -7.20 -20.02 4.98
CA LEU A 110 -8.61 -20.09 4.64
C LEU A 110 -8.92 -21.42 3.91
N PRO A 111 -10.03 -22.11 4.25
CA PRO A 111 -10.45 -23.29 3.50
C PRO A 111 -10.91 -22.92 2.09
N VAL A 112 -10.69 -23.81 1.12
CA VAL A 112 -11.05 -23.58 -0.29
C VAL A 112 -12.50 -23.97 -0.57
N TYR A 113 -13.03 -23.61 -1.75
CA TYR A 113 -14.41 -23.90 -2.14
C TYR A 113 -14.77 -25.38 -2.02
N ALA A 114 -13.86 -26.29 -2.39
CA ALA A 114 -14.06 -27.74 -2.26
C ALA A 114 -14.34 -28.20 -0.81
N GLN A 115 -13.94 -27.42 0.20
CA GLN A 115 -14.06 -27.78 1.62
C GLN A 115 -15.29 -27.15 2.29
N ILE A 116 -15.61 -25.89 1.96
CA ILE A 116 -16.66 -25.10 2.66
C ILE A 116 -17.65 -24.41 1.72
N GLY A 117 -17.60 -24.70 0.42
CA GLY A 117 -18.48 -24.14 -0.60
C GLY A 117 -18.44 -22.61 -0.65
N MET A 118 -19.61 -21.99 -0.79
CA MET A 118 -19.76 -20.54 -0.97
C MET A 118 -19.27 -19.69 0.22
N LEU A 119 -19.02 -20.31 1.38
CA LEU A 119 -18.39 -19.61 2.50
C LEU A 119 -16.95 -19.18 2.19
N ALA A 120 -16.21 -19.93 1.35
CA ALA A 120 -14.84 -19.60 0.99
C ALA A 120 -14.70 -18.21 0.34
N PRO A 121 -15.42 -17.88 -0.76
CA PRO A 121 -15.32 -16.56 -1.38
C PRO A 121 -15.94 -15.44 -0.52
N LEU A 122 -16.94 -15.74 0.32
CA LEU A 122 -17.53 -14.77 1.25
C LEU A 122 -16.56 -14.39 2.38
N LEU A 123 -15.85 -15.35 2.96
CA LEU A 123 -14.81 -15.09 3.95
C LEU A 123 -13.63 -14.36 3.31
N LEU A 124 -13.22 -14.74 2.10
CA LEU A 124 -12.18 -14.04 1.35
C LEU A 124 -12.56 -12.57 1.12
N LEU A 125 -13.81 -12.30 0.74
CA LEU A 125 -14.36 -10.95 0.60
C LEU A 125 -14.33 -10.18 1.93
N LEU A 126 -14.80 -10.79 3.02
CA LEU A 126 -14.81 -10.15 4.34
C LEU A 126 -13.40 -9.76 4.78
N LEU A 127 -12.44 -10.69 4.67
CA LEU A 127 -11.04 -10.44 5.01
C LEU A 127 -10.47 -9.28 4.17
N ARG A 128 -10.78 -9.25 2.87
CA ARG A 128 -10.36 -8.18 1.95
C ARG A 128 -10.96 -6.82 2.27
N VAL A 129 -12.23 -6.77 2.68
CA VAL A 129 -12.87 -5.53 3.14
C VAL A 129 -12.21 -5.03 4.42
N VAL A 130 -11.92 -5.90 5.39
CA VAL A 130 -11.22 -5.52 6.63
C VAL A 130 -9.83 -4.95 6.33
N GLN A 131 -9.06 -5.59 5.45
CA GLN A 131 -7.76 -5.07 5.00
C GLN A 131 -7.89 -3.70 4.33
N GLY A 132 -8.91 -3.53 3.47
CA GLY A 132 -9.19 -2.25 2.82
C GLY A 132 -9.46 -1.13 3.82
N ILE A 133 -10.24 -1.39 4.87
CA ILE A 133 -10.51 -0.43 5.95
C ILE A 133 -9.23 -0.09 6.71
N ALA A 134 -8.38 -1.07 7.01
CA ALA A 134 -7.12 -0.85 7.73
C ALA A 134 -6.24 0.18 7.00
N VAL A 135 -6.01 -0.08 5.71
CA VAL A 135 -5.10 0.67 4.84
C VAL A 135 -5.49 2.14 4.65
N GLY A 136 -6.78 2.46 4.64
CA GLY A 136 -7.28 3.76 4.17
C GLY A 136 -6.67 5.01 4.82
N GLY A 137 -6.23 4.92 6.08
CA GLY A 137 -5.59 6.03 6.81
C GLY A 137 -4.08 5.94 6.92
N GLU A 138 -3.47 4.78 6.61
CA GLU A 138 -2.07 4.52 6.92
C GLU A 138 -1.12 5.26 5.99
N VAL A 139 -1.24 5.08 4.66
CA VAL A 139 -0.33 5.71 3.70
C VAL A 139 -0.43 7.23 3.69
N PRO A 140 -1.63 7.84 3.59
CA PRO A 140 -1.75 9.29 3.60
C PRO A 140 -1.28 9.89 4.93
N GLY A 141 -1.58 9.21 6.05
CA GLY A 141 -1.10 9.61 7.37
C GLY A 141 0.42 9.59 7.47
N ALA A 142 1.08 8.59 6.86
CA ALA A 142 2.53 8.50 6.84
C ALA A 142 3.18 9.60 6.00
N TRP A 143 2.61 9.96 4.83
CA TRP A 143 3.09 11.11 4.04
C TRP A 143 2.96 12.42 4.81
N VAL A 144 1.81 12.68 5.44
CA VAL A 144 1.60 13.87 6.28
C VAL A 144 2.58 13.88 7.44
N PHE A 145 2.73 12.76 8.13
CA PHE A 145 3.68 12.62 9.23
C PHE A 145 5.10 12.97 8.79
N VAL A 146 5.60 12.40 7.70
CA VAL A 146 6.95 12.69 7.21
C VAL A 146 7.09 14.14 6.78
N ALA A 147 6.12 14.68 6.03
CA ALA A 147 6.14 16.06 5.56
C ALA A 147 6.16 17.08 6.72
N GLU A 148 5.49 16.79 7.83
CA GLU A 148 5.49 17.61 9.05
C GLU A 148 6.82 17.57 9.82
N HIS A 149 7.66 16.55 9.61
CA HIS A 149 8.92 16.34 10.36
C HIS A 149 10.18 16.79 9.63
N VAL A 150 10.09 17.09 8.32
CA VAL A 150 11.26 17.43 7.50
C VAL A 150 11.25 18.91 7.07
N PRO A 151 12.42 19.51 6.79
CA PRO A 151 12.49 20.88 6.29
C PRO A 151 11.71 21.05 4.97
N PRO A 152 11.11 22.24 4.71
CA PRO A 152 10.30 22.48 3.51
C PRO A 152 11.00 22.17 2.18
N LYS A 153 12.33 22.33 2.13
CA LYS A 153 13.16 22.06 0.93
C LYS A 153 13.42 20.58 0.65
N ARG A 154 12.97 19.66 1.51
CA ARG A 154 13.23 18.20 1.43
C ARG A 154 11.96 17.35 1.49
N ILE A 155 10.79 17.97 1.42
CA ILE A 155 9.50 17.26 1.52
C ILE A 155 9.36 16.25 0.38
N GLY A 156 9.75 16.63 -0.84
CA GLY A 156 9.68 15.76 -2.02
C GLY A 156 10.51 14.49 -1.85
N PHE A 157 11.79 14.63 -1.48
CA PHE A 157 12.67 13.49 -1.24
C PHE A 157 12.23 12.62 -0.05
N ALA A 158 11.73 13.24 1.03
CA ALA A 158 11.30 12.50 2.21
C ALA A 158 10.02 11.67 1.92
N CYS A 159 9.02 12.27 1.28
CA CYS A 159 7.82 11.56 0.84
C CYS A 159 8.17 10.48 -0.20
N ALA A 160 9.08 10.77 -1.13
CA ALA A 160 9.56 9.80 -2.10
C ALA A 160 10.32 8.64 -1.47
N SER A 161 11.07 8.87 -0.40
CA SER A 161 11.75 7.81 0.35
C SER A 161 10.74 6.88 1.02
N LEU A 162 9.65 7.42 1.57
CA LEU A 162 8.55 6.62 2.06
C LEU A 162 7.93 5.79 0.91
N THR A 163 7.57 6.43 -0.20
CA THR A 163 7.00 5.75 -1.38
C THR A 163 7.94 4.69 -1.98
N SER A 164 9.25 4.92 -1.95
CA SER A 164 10.28 3.92 -2.32
C SER A 164 10.22 2.71 -1.38
N GLY A 165 10.03 2.93 -0.07
CA GLY A 165 9.79 1.86 0.90
C GLY A 165 8.51 1.07 0.63
N LEU A 166 7.45 1.72 0.16
CA LEU A 166 6.21 1.05 -0.26
C LEU A 166 6.46 0.15 -1.50
N THR A 167 7.23 0.63 -2.49
CA THR A 167 7.58 -0.16 -3.69
C THR A 167 8.51 -1.33 -3.38
N VAL A 168 9.29 -1.29 -2.30
CA VAL A 168 10.00 -2.47 -1.79
C VAL A 168 9.02 -3.59 -1.41
N GLY A 169 7.82 -3.26 -0.91
CA GLY A 169 6.76 -4.26 -0.67
C GLY A 169 6.34 -5.00 -1.94
N ILE A 170 6.17 -4.27 -3.05
CA ILE A 170 5.87 -4.83 -4.38
C ILE A 170 7.03 -5.73 -4.86
N LEU A 171 8.27 -5.26 -4.70
CA LEU A 171 9.47 -6.02 -5.06
C LEU A 171 9.54 -7.35 -4.29
N ILE A 172 9.35 -7.32 -2.97
CA ILE A 172 9.34 -8.53 -2.13
C ILE A 172 8.22 -9.48 -2.59
N GLY A 173 7.02 -8.96 -2.86
CA GLY A 173 5.90 -9.77 -3.36
C GLY A 173 6.22 -10.45 -4.70
N SER A 174 6.86 -9.70 -5.61
CA SER A 174 7.31 -10.21 -6.93
C SER A 174 8.38 -11.29 -6.81
N LEU A 175 9.37 -11.08 -5.94
CA LEU A 175 10.44 -12.04 -5.69
C LEU A 175 9.89 -13.33 -5.06
N VAL A 176 8.95 -13.22 -4.11
CA VAL A 176 8.29 -14.38 -3.50
C VAL A 176 7.48 -15.14 -4.55
N ALA A 177 6.69 -14.44 -5.39
CA ALA A 177 5.94 -15.07 -6.47
C ALA A 177 6.86 -15.76 -7.49
N ALA A 178 7.97 -15.13 -7.88
CA ALA A 178 8.98 -15.71 -8.76
C ALA A 178 9.64 -16.96 -8.14
N ALA A 179 9.97 -16.92 -6.84
CA ALA A 179 10.57 -18.04 -6.12
C ALA A 179 9.62 -19.24 -6.03
N ILE A 180 8.33 -19.00 -5.78
CA ILE A 180 7.31 -20.05 -5.75
C ILE A 180 7.15 -20.67 -7.14
N ASN A 181 6.93 -19.84 -8.17
CA ASN A 181 6.67 -20.32 -9.53
C ASN A 181 7.91 -20.87 -10.26
N SER A 182 9.12 -20.68 -9.73
CA SER A 182 10.34 -21.29 -10.28
C SER A 182 10.70 -22.63 -9.62
N ARG A 183 10.20 -22.89 -8.41
CA ARG A 183 10.54 -24.09 -7.62
C ARG A 183 9.39 -25.10 -7.52
N MET A 184 8.17 -24.68 -7.84
CA MET A 184 6.96 -25.48 -7.67
C MET A 184 6.25 -25.62 -9.01
N SER A 185 5.67 -26.79 -9.24
CA SER A 185 4.78 -27.05 -10.36
C SER A 185 3.43 -26.34 -10.20
N PRO A 186 2.68 -26.09 -11.29
CA PRO A 186 1.34 -25.49 -11.20
C PRO A 186 0.38 -26.25 -10.27
N ALA A 187 0.49 -27.59 -10.20
CA ALA A 187 -0.30 -28.41 -9.30
C ALA A 187 0.03 -28.16 -7.83
N GLU A 188 1.33 -28.07 -7.47
CA GLU A 188 1.76 -27.75 -6.12
C GLU A 188 1.38 -26.33 -5.70
N VAL A 189 1.40 -25.38 -6.65
CA VAL A 189 0.94 -24.00 -6.41
C VAL A 189 -0.55 -23.98 -6.05
N LEU A 190 -1.39 -24.76 -6.75
CA LEU A 190 -2.82 -24.88 -6.45
C LEU A 190 -3.09 -25.63 -5.14
N ASP A 191 -2.27 -26.62 -4.80
CA ASP A 191 -2.43 -27.41 -3.58
C ASP A 191 -2.12 -26.59 -2.31
N TYR A 192 -0.89 -26.06 -2.21
CA TYR A 192 -0.46 -25.31 -1.02
C TYR A 192 0.42 -24.10 -1.30
N GLY A 193 1.06 -23.99 -2.47
CA GLY A 193 2.02 -22.93 -2.76
C GLY A 193 1.42 -21.52 -2.69
N TRP A 194 0.15 -21.35 -3.06
CA TRP A 194 -0.57 -20.08 -2.96
C TRP A 194 -0.72 -19.57 -1.52
N ARG A 195 -0.67 -20.44 -0.50
CA ARG A 195 -0.82 -20.06 0.91
C ARG A 195 0.43 -19.42 1.47
N LEU A 196 1.60 -19.88 1.04
CA LEU A 196 2.92 -19.45 1.52
C LEU A 196 3.12 -17.92 1.56
N PRO A 197 2.81 -17.14 0.50
CA PRO A 197 3.01 -15.70 0.53
C PRO A 197 2.08 -15.00 1.53
N PHE A 198 0.84 -15.47 1.69
CA PHE A 198 -0.08 -14.93 2.69
C PHE A 198 0.38 -15.24 4.13
N LEU A 199 0.88 -16.44 4.39
CA LEU A 199 1.45 -16.80 5.69
C LEU A 199 2.70 -15.98 6.02
N ALA A 200 3.60 -15.83 5.04
CA ALA A 200 4.81 -15.01 5.17
C ALA A 200 4.47 -13.53 5.40
N GLY A 201 3.51 -12.98 4.65
CA GLY A 201 3.00 -11.62 4.83
C GLY A 201 2.39 -11.41 6.21
N GLY A 202 1.58 -12.35 6.68
CA GLY A 202 0.99 -12.30 8.03
C GLY A 202 2.07 -12.27 9.11
N ALA A 203 3.05 -13.17 9.04
CA ALA A 203 4.18 -13.20 9.97
C ALA A 203 5.01 -11.90 9.94
N PHE A 204 5.32 -11.39 8.75
CA PHE A 204 5.97 -10.10 8.58
C PHE A 204 5.13 -8.95 9.17
N GLY A 205 3.82 -9.00 9.02
CA GLY A 205 2.91 -8.00 9.59
C GLY A 205 2.90 -8.01 11.12
N PHE A 206 2.88 -9.18 11.75
CA PHE A 206 3.05 -9.29 13.21
C PHE A 206 4.41 -8.75 13.68
N LEU A 207 5.48 -9.01 12.92
CA LEU A 207 6.79 -8.42 13.19
C LEU A 207 6.75 -6.89 13.05
N ALA A 208 6.07 -6.34 12.04
CA ALA A 208 5.90 -4.90 11.87
C ALA A 208 5.09 -4.28 13.03
N VAL A 209 4.01 -4.91 13.49
CA VAL A 209 3.28 -4.51 14.70
C VAL A 209 4.21 -4.52 15.92
N TRP A 210 5.01 -5.58 16.07
CA TRP A 210 5.96 -5.72 17.16
C TRP A 210 7.03 -4.62 17.14
N LEU A 211 7.53 -4.24 15.95
CA LEU A 211 8.49 -3.17 15.74
C LEU A 211 7.89 -1.77 15.99
N ARG A 212 6.58 -1.57 15.75
CA ARG A 212 5.90 -0.29 15.99
C ARG A 212 5.83 0.12 17.47
N ARG A 213 6.10 -0.80 18.41
CA ARG A 213 6.21 -0.46 19.85
C ARG A 213 7.21 0.68 20.08
N TRP A 214 8.27 0.76 19.26
CA TRP A 214 9.37 1.71 19.37
C TRP A 214 9.15 3.03 18.62
N LEU A 215 8.00 3.22 17.97
CA LEU A 215 7.64 4.50 17.37
C LEU A 215 7.30 5.51 18.48
N SER A 216 7.79 6.74 18.37
CA SER A 216 7.35 7.86 19.22
C SER A 216 6.05 8.45 18.67
N GLU A 217 5.23 9.09 19.51
CA GLU A 217 4.07 9.85 19.05
C GLU A 217 4.52 11.12 18.32
N THR A 218 3.64 11.75 17.54
CA THR A 218 4.00 12.92 16.74
C THR A 218 4.10 14.18 17.62
N PRO A 219 5.12 15.06 17.45
CA PRO A 219 5.25 16.30 18.23
C PRO A 219 4.06 17.24 18.06
N VAL A 220 3.41 17.20 16.88
CA VAL A 220 2.19 17.97 16.60
C VAL A 220 1.01 17.44 17.41
N PHE A 221 0.87 16.11 17.53
CA PHE A 221 -0.17 15.50 18.36
C PHE A 221 0.08 15.81 19.85
N GLU A 222 1.32 15.70 20.32
CA GLU A 222 1.69 16.07 21.69
C GLU A 222 1.43 17.56 21.96
N ALA A 223 1.74 18.45 21.01
CA ALA A 223 1.46 19.88 21.12
C ALA A 223 -0.04 20.22 21.10
N MET A 224 -0.84 19.54 20.27
CA MET A 224 -2.31 19.70 20.25
C MET A 224 -2.95 19.18 21.55
N HIS A 225 -2.47 18.05 22.07
CA HIS A 225 -2.91 17.52 23.37
C HIS A 225 -2.57 18.47 24.52
N ALA A 226 -1.37 19.05 24.51
CA ALA A 226 -0.94 20.04 25.50
C ALA A 226 -1.77 21.33 25.44
N ARG A 227 -2.29 21.71 24.26
CA ARG A 227 -3.16 22.88 24.07
C ARG A 227 -4.64 22.62 24.35
N LYS A 228 -5.06 21.38 24.65
CA LYS A 228 -6.48 20.96 24.78
C LYS A 228 -7.35 21.31 23.55
N GLU A 229 -6.75 21.53 22.39
CA GLU A 229 -7.45 21.76 21.12
C GLU A 229 -7.68 20.44 20.38
N LEU A 230 -8.33 19.47 21.03
CA LEU A 230 -8.81 18.29 20.32
C LEU A 230 -9.93 18.75 19.38
N ALA A 231 -9.69 18.66 18.07
CA ALA A 231 -10.62 19.15 17.06
C ALA A 231 -12.04 18.59 17.27
N SER A 232 -12.99 19.48 17.54
CA SER A 232 -14.41 19.14 17.67
C SER A 232 -15.04 19.01 16.28
N GLY A 233 -15.47 17.79 15.92
CA GLY A 233 -16.22 17.49 14.68
C GLY A 233 -15.40 16.84 13.57
N LEU A 234 -16.08 16.35 12.52
CA LEU A 234 -15.42 15.83 11.31
C LEU A 234 -15.01 17.01 10.42
N PRO A 235 -13.71 17.28 10.20
CA PRO A 235 -13.25 18.41 9.38
C PRO A 235 -13.52 18.23 7.89
N LEU A 236 -14.03 17.05 7.45
CA LEU A 236 -14.38 16.73 6.07
C LEU A 236 -15.25 17.81 5.42
N ARG A 237 -16.27 18.31 6.13
CA ARG A 237 -17.16 19.35 5.61
C ARG A 237 -16.41 20.64 5.28
N ARG A 238 -15.49 21.08 6.16
CA ARG A 238 -14.65 22.27 5.93
C ARG A 238 -13.68 22.08 4.76
N VAL A 239 -13.13 20.88 4.58
CA VAL A 239 -12.22 20.58 3.47
C VAL A 239 -12.94 20.64 2.13
N PHE A 240 -14.11 20.01 2.01
CA PHE A 240 -14.90 20.05 0.77
C PHE A 240 -15.46 21.45 0.47
N GLU A 241 -15.87 22.21 1.47
CA GLU A 241 -16.40 23.57 1.27
C GLU A 241 -15.32 24.60 0.90
N ARG A 242 -14.09 24.48 1.42
CA ARG A 242 -13.04 25.52 1.27
C ARG A 242 -11.88 25.15 0.35
N HIS A 243 -11.68 23.87 0.03
CA HIS A 243 -10.51 23.40 -0.71
C HIS A 243 -10.84 22.47 -1.89
N LEU A 244 -12.08 22.51 -2.41
CA LEU A 244 -12.56 21.63 -3.47
C LEU A 244 -11.62 21.55 -4.70
N PRO A 245 -11.06 22.65 -5.24
CA PRO A 245 -10.15 22.55 -6.40
C PRO A 245 -8.87 21.76 -6.09
N GLY A 246 -8.31 21.93 -4.89
CA GLY A 246 -7.13 21.18 -4.45
C GLY A 246 -7.43 19.70 -4.20
N VAL A 247 -8.63 19.40 -3.69
CA VAL A 247 -9.12 18.02 -3.53
C VAL A 247 -9.26 17.35 -4.89
N LEU A 248 -9.92 18.00 -5.86
CA LEU A 248 -10.09 17.46 -7.21
C LEU A 248 -8.76 17.21 -7.91
N LEU A 249 -7.83 18.17 -7.83
CA LEU A 249 -6.47 18.00 -8.38
C LEU A 249 -5.76 16.80 -7.74
N SER A 250 -5.82 16.67 -6.41
CA SER A 250 -5.20 15.55 -5.68
C SER A 250 -5.84 14.21 -6.08
N MET A 251 -7.16 14.17 -6.25
CA MET A 251 -7.87 12.98 -6.74
C MET A 251 -7.42 12.59 -8.15
N LEU A 252 -7.32 13.53 -9.07
CA LEU A 252 -6.90 13.26 -10.45
C LEU A 252 -5.46 12.75 -10.52
N VAL A 253 -4.53 13.38 -9.81
CA VAL A 253 -3.12 12.94 -9.76
C VAL A 253 -3.01 11.56 -9.11
N THR A 254 -3.77 11.31 -8.04
CA THR A 254 -3.80 9.99 -7.37
C THR A 254 -4.42 8.91 -8.26
N TRP A 255 -5.44 9.26 -9.04
CA TRP A 255 -6.04 8.33 -10.00
C TRP A 255 -5.01 7.94 -11.07
N MET A 256 -4.33 8.92 -11.68
CA MET A 256 -3.29 8.65 -12.67
C MET A 256 -2.19 7.73 -12.11
N LEU A 257 -1.70 8.03 -10.89
CA LEU A 257 -0.72 7.18 -10.20
C LEU A 257 -1.26 5.75 -10.00
N THR A 258 -2.48 5.63 -9.49
CA THR A 258 -3.10 4.32 -9.21
C THR A 258 -3.26 3.52 -10.49
N ALA A 259 -3.73 4.15 -11.57
CA ALA A 259 -3.87 3.50 -12.88
C ALA A 259 -2.51 3.02 -13.43
N ALA A 260 -1.47 3.87 -13.38
CA ALA A 260 -0.14 3.51 -13.84
C ALA A 260 0.44 2.32 -13.06
N ILE A 261 0.34 2.32 -11.72
CA ILE A 261 0.84 1.22 -10.88
C ILE A 261 0.02 -0.06 -11.12
N VAL A 262 -1.31 0.02 -11.12
CA VAL A 262 -2.16 -1.16 -11.30
C VAL A 262 -1.93 -1.79 -12.67
N VAL A 263 -1.90 -1.00 -13.74
CA VAL A 263 -1.71 -1.54 -15.09
C VAL A 263 -0.28 -2.01 -15.31
N LEU A 264 0.72 -1.16 -15.09
CA LEU A 264 2.10 -1.44 -15.49
C LEU A 264 2.84 -2.38 -14.56
N ILE A 265 2.51 -2.41 -13.27
CA ILE A 265 3.24 -3.20 -12.27
C ILE A 265 2.42 -4.40 -11.79
N LEU A 266 1.10 -4.25 -11.61
CA LEU A 266 0.29 -5.34 -11.05
C LEU A 266 -0.30 -6.25 -12.12
N MET A 267 -0.84 -5.67 -13.20
CA MET A 267 -1.51 -6.45 -14.25
C MET A 267 -0.53 -6.99 -15.28
N THR A 268 0.56 -6.27 -15.59
CA THR A 268 1.56 -6.70 -16.58
C THR A 268 2.01 -8.15 -16.42
N PRO A 269 2.39 -8.66 -15.22
CA PRO A 269 2.82 -10.05 -15.08
C PRO A 269 1.72 -11.04 -15.49
N SER A 270 0.46 -10.74 -15.13
CA SER A 270 -0.68 -11.59 -15.51
C SER A 270 -0.96 -11.50 -17.01
N LEU A 271 -0.90 -10.30 -17.59
CA LEU A 271 -1.14 -10.05 -19.01
C LEU A 271 -0.11 -10.74 -19.91
N VAL A 272 1.18 -10.67 -19.57
CA VAL A 272 2.23 -11.33 -20.36
C VAL A 272 2.14 -12.86 -20.26
N GLN A 273 1.68 -13.38 -19.12
CA GLN A 273 1.40 -14.81 -18.97
C GLN A 273 0.19 -15.23 -19.80
N SER A 274 -0.92 -14.48 -19.77
CA SER A 274 -2.16 -14.87 -20.44
C SER A 274 -2.18 -14.60 -21.94
N ALA A 275 -1.64 -13.46 -22.39
CA ALA A 275 -1.72 -13.01 -23.79
C ALA A 275 -0.49 -13.39 -24.62
N PHE A 276 0.68 -13.47 -23.99
CA PHE A 276 1.95 -13.75 -24.68
C PHE A 276 2.57 -15.09 -24.27
N HIS A 277 1.89 -15.86 -23.40
CA HIS A 277 2.33 -17.17 -22.92
C HIS A 277 3.75 -17.16 -22.31
N VAL A 278 4.15 -16.03 -21.71
CA VAL A 278 5.43 -15.91 -21.02
C VAL A 278 5.40 -16.77 -19.76
N VAL A 279 6.48 -17.51 -19.51
CA VAL A 279 6.61 -18.37 -18.33
C VAL A 279 6.46 -17.53 -17.04
N PRO A 280 5.66 -17.95 -16.04
CA PRO A 280 5.38 -17.17 -14.84
C PRO A 280 6.64 -16.69 -14.10
N SER A 281 7.66 -17.54 -14.00
CA SER A 281 8.93 -17.19 -13.34
C SER A 281 9.64 -16.01 -14.00
N LEU A 282 9.67 -15.97 -15.34
CA LEU A 282 10.26 -14.88 -16.11
C LEU A 282 9.42 -13.59 -15.99
N ALA A 283 8.08 -13.73 -16.03
CA ALA A 283 7.17 -12.59 -15.85
C ALA A 283 7.35 -11.91 -14.49
N PHE A 284 7.40 -12.69 -13.40
CA PHE A 284 7.60 -12.14 -12.05
C PHE A 284 9.03 -11.63 -11.81
N LEU A 285 10.05 -12.23 -12.44
CA LEU A 285 11.42 -11.71 -12.39
C LEU A 285 11.52 -10.36 -13.11
N GLY A 286 10.94 -10.23 -14.30
CA GLY A 286 10.83 -8.96 -15.02
C GLY A 286 10.12 -7.90 -14.19
N ASN A 287 9.03 -8.27 -13.51
CA ASN A 287 8.33 -7.38 -12.60
C ASN A 287 9.17 -6.95 -11.39
N SER A 288 10.04 -7.84 -10.89
CA SER A 288 10.97 -7.53 -9.81
C SER A 288 11.98 -6.47 -10.27
N VAL A 289 12.52 -6.59 -11.49
CA VAL A 289 13.40 -5.57 -12.09
C VAL A 289 12.66 -4.25 -12.25
N ALA A 290 11.43 -4.27 -12.76
CA ALA A 290 10.59 -3.07 -12.91
C ALA A 290 10.30 -2.40 -11.56
N SER A 291 9.97 -3.19 -10.53
CA SER A 291 9.69 -2.68 -9.17
C SER A 291 10.93 -2.09 -8.51
N PHE A 292 12.11 -2.68 -8.74
CA PHE A 292 13.38 -2.15 -8.28
C PHE A 292 13.72 -0.82 -8.97
N ALA A 293 13.56 -0.76 -10.30
CA ALA A 293 13.74 0.48 -11.06
C ALA A 293 12.76 1.57 -10.61
N LEU A 294 11.50 1.21 -10.30
CA LEU A 294 10.50 2.11 -9.77
C LEU A 294 10.89 2.65 -8.38
N ALA A 295 11.41 1.80 -7.48
CA ALA A 295 11.87 2.23 -6.16
C ALA A 295 13.01 3.27 -6.26
N LEU A 296 13.96 3.08 -7.17
CA LEU A 296 15.02 4.05 -7.46
C LEU A 296 14.46 5.31 -8.14
N GLY A 297 13.52 5.13 -9.07
CA GLY A 297 12.81 6.21 -9.77
C GLY A 297 12.06 7.12 -8.81
N CYS A 298 11.40 6.57 -7.78
CA CYS A 298 10.77 7.36 -6.72
C CYS A 298 11.78 8.30 -6.05
N LEU A 299 12.92 7.78 -5.59
CA LEU A 299 13.96 8.58 -4.93
C LEU A 299 14.50 9.69 -5.84
N PHE A 300 14.78 9.35 -7.10
CA PHE A 300 15.23 10.31 -8.10
C PHE A 300 14.21 11.40 -8.35
N TYR A 301 12.92 11.05 -8.55
CA TYR A 301 11.86 12.03 -8.78
C TYR A 301 11.55 12.87 -7.55
N GLY A 302 11.68 12.34 -6.34
CA GLY A 302 11.58 13.11 -5.11
C GLY A 302 12.66 14.17 -4.99
N TRP A 303 13.91 13.80 -5.28
CA TRP A 303 15.03 14.73 -5.36
C TRP A 303 14.85 15.78 -6.47
N LEU A 304 14.34 15.36 -7.63
CA LEU A 304 14.07 16.25 -8.75
C LEU A 304 12.97 17.25 -8.39
N ALA A 305 11.89 16.79 -7.76
CA ALA A 305 10.80 17.65 -7.31
C ALA A 305 11.25 18.73 -6.33
N ASP A 306 12.16 18.40 -5.39
CA ASP A 306 12.76 19.37 -4.48
C ASP A 306 13.65 20.41 -5.21
N ARG A 307 14.22 20.05 -6.37
CA ARG A 307 15.13 20.90 -7.16
C ARG A 307 14.43 21.83 -8.14
N ILE A 308 13.50 21.29 -8.93
CA ILE A 308 12.86 22.01 -10.06
C ILE A 308 11.38 22.36 -9.79
N GLY A 309 10.86 21.97 -8.64
CA GLY A 309 9.47 22.15 -8.23
C GLY A 309 8.54 21.03 -8.70
N TYR A 310 7.46 20.82 -7.95
CA TYR A 310 6.54 19.69 -8.12
C TYR A 310 5.86 19.64 -9.50
N ALA A 311 5.44 20.79 -10.05
CA ALA A 311 4.74 20.85 -11.34
C ALA A 311 5.63 20.42 -12.51
N ARG A 312 6.90 20.88 -12.54
CA ARG A 312 7.85 20.54 -13.60
C ARG A 312 8.28 19.08 -13.50
N ALA A 313 8.52 18.59 -12.28
CA ALA A 313 8.82 17.18 -12.05
C ALA A 313 7.65 16.27 -12.47
N LEU A 314 6.40 16.64 -12.15
CA LEU A 314 5.22 15.88 -12.58
C LEU A 314 5.09 15.83 -14.11
N LEU A 315 5.31 16.95 -14.79
CA LEU A 315 5.24 17.01 -16.25
C LEU A 315 6.33 16.14 -16.91
N ALA A 316 7.57 16.18 -16.40
CA ALA A 316 8.66 15.33 -16.87
C ALA A 316 8.32 13.83 -16.71
N GLY A 317 7.72 13.46 -15.57
CA GLY A 317 7.25 12.11 -15.32
C GLY A 317 6.14 11.67 -16.25
N ALA A 318 5.15 12.54 -16.50
CA ALA A 318 4.05 12.25 -17.41
C ALA A 318 4.53 12.05 -18.86
N ILE A 319 5.46 12.88 -19.34
CA ILE A 319 6.06 12.74 -20.67
C ILE A 319 6.87 11.44 -20.77
N GLY A 320 7.66 11.13 -19.74
CA GLY A 320 8.42 9.87 -19.68
C GLY A 320 7.51 8.65 -19.72
N LEU A 321 6.41 8.67 -18.96
CA LEU A 321 5.41 7.60 -18.96
C LEU A 321 4.77 7.41 -20.34
N LEU A 322 4.43 8.51 -21.03
CA LEU A 322 3.88 8.44 -22.39
C LEU A 322 4.90 7.89 -23.39
N ALA A 323 6.16 8.31 -23.31
CA ALA A 323 7.21 7.87 -24.22
C ALA A 323 7.57 6.39 -24.04
N CYS A 324 7.52 5.88 -22.81
CA CYS A 324 7.84 4.47 -22.52
C CYS A 324 6.62 3.54 -22.55
N GLY A 325 5.39 4.08 -22.61
CA GLY A 325 4.15 3.30 -22.63
C GLY A 325 3.76 2.76 -24.01
N TYR A 326 4.44 3.20 -25.07
CA TYR A 326 4.31 2.72 -26.45
C TYR A 326 5.55 1.94 -26.86
#